data_AF-A0A7C6GGE2-F1
#
_entry.id   AF-A0A7C6GGE2-F1
#
_cell.length_a   1.000
_cell.length_b   1.000
_cell.length_c   1.000
_cell.angle_alpha   90.00
_cell.angle_beta   90.00
_cell.angle_gamma   90.00
#
_symmetry.space_group_name_H-M   'P 1'
#
loop_
_entity.id
_entity.type
_entity.pdbx_description
1 polymer ?
#
loop_
_entity_poly.entity_id
_entity_poly.type
_entity_poly.pdbx_seq_one_letter_code
_entity_poly.pdbx_strand_id
1 'polypeptide(L)' 'MKKFINWMDGNSKVLKVVLAIPLLDILWVVYRLFKSLEKKNTIGVVFAVVLIIVGIPFLWLVDIITLVLKDEVLWID' A
#
# COMPACT_ATOMS: atom_id res chain seq x y z
N MET A 1 4.50 -12.84 -4.13
CA MET A 1 4.13 -11.45 -4.49
C MET A 1 2.71 -11.41 -5.05
N LYS A 2 2.41 -11.91 -6.25
CA LYS A 2 1.02 -11.97 -6.79
C LYS A 2 -0.07 -12.43 -5.81
N LYS A 3 0.14 -13.55 -5.10
CA LYS A 3 -0.89 -14.08 -4.16
C LYS A 3 -1.25 -13.09 -3.06
N PHE A 4 -0.27 -12.35 -2.55
CA PHE A 4 -0.46 -11.33 -1.51
C PHE A 4 -1.18 -10.10 -2.07
N ILE A 5 -0.75 -9.61 -3.24
CA ILE A 5 -1.41 -8.49 -3.93
C ILE A 5 -2.88 -8.82 -4.22
N ASN A 6 -3.14 -9.98 -4.82
CA ASN A 6 -4.51 -10.42 -5.13
C ASN A 6 -5.37 -10.59 -3.87
N TRP A 7 -4.79 -11.10 -2.77
CA TRP A 7 -5.50 -11.20 -1.50
C TRP A 7 -5.83 -9.83 -0.91
N MET A 8 -4.92 -8.87 -1.05
CA MET A 8 -5.12 -7.52 -0.54
C MET A 8 -6.14 -6.75 -1.38
N ASP A 9 -6.06 -6.85 -2.71
CA ASP A 9 -6.99 -6.23 -3.65
C ASP A 9 -8.41 -6.79 -3.51
N GLY A 10 -8.52 -8.12 -3.36
CA GLY A 10 -9.79 -8.84 -3.26
C GLY A 10 -10.42 -8.83 -1.86
N ASN A 11 -9.79 -8.17 -0.88
CA ASN A 11 -10.30 -8.12 0.48
C ASN A 11 -11.38 -7.06 0.68
N SER A 12 -12.16 -7.20 1.76
CA SER A 12 -13.20 -6.21 2.09
C SER A 12 -12.59 -4.86 2.47
N LYS A 13 -13.31 -3.79 2.14
CA LYS A 13 -12.95 -2.40 2.46
C LYS A 13 -12.64 -2.20 3.95
N VAL A 14 -13.44 -2.80 4.82
CA VAL A 14 -13.25 -2.74 6.28
C VAL A 14 -11.89 -3.32 6.68
N LEU A 15 -11.54 -4.49 6.15
CA LEU A 15 -10.27 -5.12 6.48
C LEU A 15 -9.09 -4.30 5.92
N LYS A 16 -9.20 -3.77 4.70
CA LYS A 16 -8.20 -2.87 4.12
C LYS A 16 -7.93 -1.66 5.03
N VAL A 17 -8.98 -1.00 5.53
CA VAL A 17 -8.86 0.16 6.43
C VAL A 17 -8.22 -0.22 7.77
N VAL A 18 -8.57 -1.39 8.33
CA VAL A 18 -7.95 -1.88 9.58
C VAL A 18 -6.45 -2.14 9.39
N LEU A 19 -6.04 -2.65 8.22
CA LEU A 19 -4.63 -2.85 7.89
C LEU A 19 -3.87 -1.52 7.70
N ALA A 20 -4.55 -0.40 7.50
CA ALA A 20 -3.95 0.93 7.36
C ALA A 20 -3.72 1.67 8.70
N ILE A 21 -3.90 1.00 9.85
CA ILE A 21 -3.62 1.57 11.19
C ILE A 21 -2.10 1.73 11.39
N PRO A 22 -1.61 2.75 12.13
CA PRO A 22 -0.18 3.15 12.27
C PRO A 22 0.84 2.12 12.82
N LEU A 23 0.49 0.84 12.92
CA LEU A 23 1.42 -0.28 13.14
C LEU A 23 1.30 -1.38 12.07
N LEU A 24 0.12 -1.50 11.46
CA LEU A 24 -0.17 -2.48 10.41
C LEU A 24 0.10 -1.91 9.01
N ASP A 25 0.25 -0.58 8.89
CA ASP A 25 0.50 0.13 7.63
C ASP A 25 1.75 -0.35 6.88
N ILE A 26 2.69 -1.00 7.58
CA ILE A 26 3.82 -1.68 6.94
C ILE A 26 3.39 -2.67 5.85
N LEU A 27 2.22 -3.29 5.99
CA LEU A 27 1.65 -4.19 4.99
C LEU A 27 1.31 -3.45 3.69
N TRP A 28 0.85 -2.19 3.76
CA TRP A 28 0.61 -1.35 2.59
C TRP A 28 1.88 -0.90 1.92
N VAL A 29 2.93 -0.64 2.70
CA VAL A 29 4.25 -0.33 2.14
C VAL A 29 4.83 -1.55 1.41
N VAL A 30 4.71 -2.75 1.97
CA VAL A 30 5.09 -4.01 1.29
C VAL A 30 4.23 -4.26 0.06
N TYR A 31 2.92 -4.00 0.12
CA TYR A 31 2.02 -4.12 -1.01
C TYR A 31 2.44 -3.22 -2.18
N ARG A 32 2.72 -1.95 -1.91
CA ARG A 32 3.20 -0.98 -2.92
C ARG A 32 4.48 -1.48 -3.59
N LEU A 33 5.44 -1.95 -2.80
CA LEU A 33 6.68 -2.54 -3.31
C LEU A 33 6.41 -3.75 -4.21
N PHE A 34 5.60 -4.70 -3.76
CA PHE A 34 5.28 -5.90 -4.53
C PHE A 34 4.52 -5.57 -5.82
N LYS A 35 3.61 -4.58 -5.80
CA LYS A 35 2.85 -4.15 -6.98
C LYS A 35 3.78 -3.58 -8.06
N SER A 36 4.76 -2.76 -7.67
CA SER A 36 5.75 -2.23 -8.62
C SER A 36 6.73 -3.28 -9.12
N LEU A 37 7.13 -4.25 -8.28
CA LEU A 37 7.96 -5.38 -8.69
C LEU A 37 7.24 -6.27 -9.72
N GLU A 38 5.96 -6.57 -9.52
CA GLU A 38 5.15 -7.33 -10.47
C GLU A 38 5.01 -6.62 -11.82
N LYS A 39 4.90 -5.29 -11.81
CA LYS A 39 4.82 -4.47 -13.02
C LYS A 39 6.19 -4.14 -13.63
N LYS A 40 7.29 -4.62 -13.03
CA LYS A 40 8.67 -4.27 -13.42
C LYS A 40 8.89 -2.76 -13.53
N ASN A 41 8.18 -1.97 -12.72
CA ASN A 41 8.34 -0.52 -12.70
C ASN A 41 9.44 -0.12 -11.70
N THR A 42 10.63 0.14 -12.23
CA THR A 42 11.80 0.56 -11.43
C THR A 42 11.54 1.85 -10.65
N ILE A 43 10.79 2.81 -11.22
CA ILE A 43 10.47 4.07 -10.54
C ILE A 43 9.57 3.80 -9.34
N GLY A 44 8.53 2.98 -9.51
CA GLY A 44 7.64 2.58 -8.42
C GLY A 44 8.38 1.85 -7.30
N VAL A 45 9.32 0.96 -7.63
CA VAL A 45 10.16 0.26 -6.65
C VAL A 45 11.02 1.25 -5.85
N VAL A 46 11.70 2.18 -6.51
CA VAL A 46 12.52 3.20 -5.84
C VAL A 46 11.65 4.06 -4.93
N PHE A 47 10.49 4.50 -5.42
CA PHE A 47 9.54 5.30 -4.63
C PHE A 47 9.02 4.55 -3.41
N ALA A 48 8.75 3.24 -3.54
CA ALA A 48 8.29 2.39 -2.43
C ALA A 48 9.36 2.30 -1.34
N VAL A 49 10.63 2.14 -1.73
CA VAL A 49 11.76 2.08 -0.79
C VAL A 49 11.95 3.41 -0.06
N VAL A 50 11.84 4.54 -0.77
CA VAL A 50 11.92 5.88 -0.15
C VAL A 50 10.78 6.10 0.84
N LEU A 51 9.57 5.66 0.49
CA LEU A 51 8.39 5.77 1.34
C LEU A 51 8.46 4.89 2.60
N ILE A 52 9.27 3.83 2.64
CA ILE A 52 9.55 3.10 3.89
C ILE A 52 10.19 4.03 4.92
N ILE A 53 11.09 4.93 4.51
CA ILE A 53 11.81 5.80 5.46
C ILE A 53 10.97 7.03 5.79
N VAL A 54 10.42 7.65 4.74
CA VAL A 54 9.77 8.96 4.84
C VAL A 54 8.30 8.82 5.26
N GLY A 55 7.63 7.74 4.85
CA GLY A 55 6.19 7.62 4.95
C GLY A 55 5.64 7.04 6.25
N ILE A 56 6.45 6.36 7.08
CA ILE A 56 6.01 5.74 8.35
C ILE A 56 5.15 6.67 9.24
N PRO A 57 5.47 7.96 9.43
CA PRO A 57 4.68 8.80 10.33
C PRO A 57 3.32 9.26 9.77
N PHE A 58 3.10 9.25 8.45
CA PHE A 58 1.92 9.90 7.84
C PHE A 58 1.22 9.15 6.70
N LEU A 59 1.84 8.13 6.09
CA LEU A 59 1.22 7.36 4.99
C LEU A 59 -0.06 6.66 5.42
N TRP A 60 -0.07 6.09 6.63
CA TRP A 60 -1.25 5.43 7.20
C TRP A 60 -2.51 6.31 7.15
N LEU A 61 -2.36 7.62 7.38
CA LEU A 61 -3.49 8.55 7.33
C LEU A 61 -3.97 8.74 5.88
N VAL A 62 -3.05 8.91 4.94
CA VAL A 62 -3.35 9.03 3.50
C VAL A 62 -4.01 7.76 2.98
N ASP A 63 -3.53 6.61 3.42
CA ASP A 63 -4.06 5.30 3.03
C ASP A 63 -5.48 5.09 3.55
N ILE A 64 -5.76 5.45 4.81
CA ILE A 64 -7.14 5.42 5.33
C ILE A 64 -8.05 6.33 4.50
N ILE A 65 -7.64 7.56 4.22
CA ILE A 65 -8.44 8.52 3.46
C ILE A 65 -8.71 7.98 2.03
N THR A 66 -7.67 7.46 1.36
CA THR A 66 -7.79 6.95 -0.01
C THR A 66 -8.59 5.66 -0.08
N LEU A 67 -8.44 4.74 0.89
CA LEU A 67 -9.29 3.56 1.01
C LEU A 67 -10.75 3.95 1.24
N VAL A 68 -11.03 4.93 2.11
CA VAL A 68 -12.42 5.37 2.35
C VAL A 68 -13.03 6.01 1.10
N LEU A 69 -12.28 6.83 0.37
CA LEU A 69 -12.80 7.59 -0.78
C LEU A 69 -12.81 6.79 -2.08
N LYS A 70 -11.79 5.96 -2.33
CA LYS A 70 -11.54 5.31 -3.62
C LYS A 70 -11.44 3.78 -3.54
N ASP A 71 -11.47 3.20 -2.34
CA ASP A 71 -11.27 1.75 -2.09
C ASP A 71 -9.92 1.20 -2.58
N GLU A 72 -8.96 2.10 -2.80
CA GLU A 72 -7.60 1.83 -3.22
C GLU A 72 -6.62 2.68 -2.42
N VAL A 73 -5.43 2.14 -2.19
CA VAL A 73 -4.33 2.90 -1.59
C VAL A 73 -3.64 3.73 -2.66
N LEU A 74 -3.21 4.94 -2.27
CA LEU A 74 -2.46 5.84 -3.13
C LEU A 74 -1.19 5.15 -3.64
N TRP A 75 -1.18 4.86 -4.95
CA TRP A 75 -0.01 4.33 -5.63
C TRP A 75 0.07 4.78 -7.08
N ILE A 76 1.29 4.79 -7.61
CA ILE A 76 1.59 5.24 -8.98
C ILE A 76 1.30 4.14 -10.01
N ASP A 77 1.21 2.89 -9.56
CA ASP A 77 0.98 1.71 -10.39
C ASP A 77 -0.39 1.06 -10.15
#